data_AF-A0AB34BJT1-F1
#
_entry.id   AF-A0AB34BJT1-F1
#
_cell.length_a   1.000
_cell.length_b   1.000
_cell.length_c   1.000
_cell.angle_alpha   90.00
_cell.angle_beta   90.00
_cell.angle_gamma   90.00
#
_symmetry.space_group_name_H-M   'P 1'
#
loop_
_entity.id
_entity.type
_entity.pdbx_description
1 polymer ?
#
loop_
_entity_poly.entity_id
_entity_poly.type
_entity_poly.pdbx_seq_one_letter_code
_entity_poly.pdbx_strand_id
1 'polypeptide(L)'
;MNRFFAFLYLAVFVTACAECEVIPGMKTAFYGITQDGDTVTQYTLTNASGAQFKVIDYGCRVTNIMVPDREGKMADVVLGYENLKDYETGAERFFGALLGRYANRIAGGNFMIDSVRHQL
;
A
#
# COMPACT_ATOMS: atom_id res chain seq x y z
N MET A 1 -26.05 52.71 -36.34
CA MET A 1 -25.24 52.95 -35.12
C MET A 1 -25.87 52.13 -33.99
N ASN A 2 -25.58 50.82 -33.93
CA ASN A 2 -25.95 49.89 -32.85
C ASN A 2 -25.51 48.47 -33.22
N ARG A 3 -24.21 48.17 -33.06
CA ARG A 3 -23.66 46.80 -33.06
C ARG A 3 -22.40 46.78 -32.20
N PHE A 4 -22.52 47.05 -30.90
CA PHE A 4 -21.35 47.06 -29.99
C PHE A 4 -21.60 46.48 -28.59
N PHE A 5 -22.72 45.79 -28.35
CA PHE A 5 -23.06 45.22 -27.03
C PHE A 5 -23.25 43.70 -27.05
N ALA A 6 -22.34 42.95 -27.68
CA ALA A 6 -22.46 41.49 -27.77
C ALA A 6 -21.16 40.71 -27.53
N PHE A 7 -20.17 41.29 -26.83
CA PHE A 7 -18.91 40.61 -26.53
C PHE A 7 -18.42 40.94 -25.13
N LEU A 8 -19.18 40.59 -24.10
CA LEU A 8 -18.65 40.61 -22.73
C LEU A 8 -19.40 39.67 -21.77
N TYR A 9 -19.69 38.44 -22.16
CA TYR A 9 -20.13 37.41 -21.20
C TYR A 9 -19.80 36.00 -21.74
N LEU A 10 -18.52 35.75 -22.02
CA LEU A 10 -18.03 34.40 -22.26
C LEU A 10 -16.60 34.31 -21.72
N ALA A 11 -16.33 33.23 -20.97
CA ALA A 11 -15.06 32.89 -20.31
C ALA A 11 -14.85 33.41 -18.87
N VAL A 12 -15.79 33.12 -17.97
CA VAL A 12 -15.44 32.82 -16.56
C VAL A 12 -16.11 31.51 -16.18
N PHE A 13 -15.59 30.40 -16.69
CA PHE A 13 -15.59 29.14 -15.97
C PHE A 13 -14.15 28.67 -15.95
N VAL A 14 -13.40 29.39 -15.10
CA VAL A 14 -12.08 29.01 -14.62
C VAL A 14 -12.18 27.56 -14.18
N THR A 15 -11.34 26.76 -14.82
CA THR A 15 -10.92 25.42 -14.42
C THR A 15 -11.10 25.17 -12.93
N ALA A 16 -12.16 24.43 -12.57
CA ALA A 16 -12.19 23.70 -11.32
C ALA A 16 -11.18 22.55 -11.47
N CYS A 17 -9.90 22.87 -11.28
CA CYS A 17 -8.95 21.84 -10.87
C CYS A 17 -9.51 21.33 -9.54
N ALA A 18 -10.12 20.14 -9.57
CA ALA A 18 -10.41 19.41 -8.36
C ALA A 18 -9.05 19.09 -7.73
N GLU A 19 -8.59 19.97 -6.85
CA GLU A 19 -7.59 19.61 -5.86
C GLU A 19 -8.25 18.52 -5.02
N CYS A 20 -7.92 17.26 -5.31
CA CYS A 20 -8.29 16.13 -4.48
C CYS A 20 -7.62 16.38 -3.14
N GLU A 21 -8.39 16.88 -2.17
CA GLU A 21 -7.90 17.13 -0.84
C GLU A 21 -7.44 15.80 -0.26
N VAL A 22 -6.12 15.64 -0.10
CA VAL A 22 -5.53 14.45 0.48
C VAL A 22 -5.87 14.47 1.96
N ILE A 23 -6.91 13.75 2.36
CA ILE A 23 -7.27 13.61 3.77
C ILE A 23 -6.28 12.64 4.41
N PRO A 24 -5.41 13.10 5.33
CA PRO A 24 -4.52 12.21 6.06
C PRO A 24 -5.36 11.25 6.92
N GLY A 25 -4.92 10.01 7.03
CA GLY A 25 -5.63 9.03 7.83
C GLY A 25 -5.50 7.61 7.30
N MET A 26 -6.33 6.72 7.85
CA MET A 26 -6.33 5.31 7.53
C MET A 26 -7.68 4.91 6.94
N LYS A 27 -7.64 4.16 5.84
CA LYS A 27 -8.80 3.49 5.25
C LYS A 27 -8.57 1.99 5.26
N THR A 28 -9.64 1.23 5.40
CA THR A 28 -9.61 -0.24 5.33
C THR A 28 -10.47 -0.72 4.17
N ALA A 29 -10.06 -1.81 3.53
CA ALA A 29 -10.81 -2.46 2.46
C ALA A 29 -10.65 -3.98 2.54
N PHE A 30 -11.66 -4.72 2.09
CA PHE A 30 -11.54 -6.16 1.87
C PHE A 30 -10.50 -6.42 0.78
N TYR A 31 -9.55 -7.32 1.05
CA TYR A 31 -8.49 -7.68 0.12
C TYR A 31 -8.66 -9.09 -0.47
N GLY A 32 -9.15 -10.04 0.32
CA GLY A 32 -9.39 -11.40 -0.15
C GLY A 32 -9.74 -12.36 0.98
N ILE A 33 -9.86 -13.65 0.62
CA ILE A 33 -10.00 -14.76 1.56
C ILE A 33 -8.84 -15.72 1.29
N THR A 34 -8.12 -16.15 2.33
CA THR A 34 -7.02 -17.11 2.22
C THR A 34 -7.53 -18.49 1.82
N GLN A 35 -6.63 -19.39 1.43
CA GLN A 35 -6.97 -20.79 1.17
C GLN A 35 -7.56 -21.50 2.40
N ASP A 36 -7.19 -21.03 3.60
CA ASP A 36 -7.70 -21.55 4.88
C ASP A 36 -9.06 -20.94 5.28
N GLY A 37 -9.57 -19.98 4.50
CA GLY A 37 -10.88 -19.36 4.71
C GLY A 37 -10.87 -18.07 5.54
N ASP A 38 -9.69 -17.55 5.90
CA ASP A 38 -9.56 -16.32 6.67
C ASP A 38 -9.75 -15.09 5.79
N THR A 39 -10.52 -14.11 6.28
CA THR A 39 -10.69 -12.83 5.60
C THR A 39 -9.45 -11.96 5.79
N VAL A 40 -8.96 -11.38 4.71
CA VAL A 40 -7.80 -10.48 4.69
C VAL A 40 -8.25 -9.05 4.42
N THR A 41 -7.78 -8.11 5.23
CA THR A 41 -8.05 -6.68 5.13
C THR A 41 -6.80 -5.94 4.68
N GLN A 42 -6.96 -5.01 3.73
CA GLN A 42 -5.94 -4.03 3.39
C GLN A 42 -6.18 -2.73 4.16
N TYR A 43 -5.11 -2.20 4.74
CA TYR A 43 -5.05 -0.91 5.41
C TYR A 43 -4.23 0.04 4.55
N THR A 44 -4.82 1.17 4.16
CA THR A 44 -4.15 2.25 3.42
C THR A 44 -3.99 3.44 4.35
N LEU A 45 -2.76 3.77 4.69
CA LEU A 45 -2.40 4.97 5.45
C LEU A 45 -1.96 6.04 4.46
N THR A 46 -2.51 7.24 4.57
CA THR A 46 -2.14 8.40 3.75
C THR A 46 -1.62 9.50 4.66
N ASN A 47 -0.45 10.06 4.35
CA ASN A 47 0.11 11.18 5.09
C ASN A 47 -0.35 12.54 4.51
N ALA A 48 0.05 13.64 5.16
CA ALA A 48 -0.29 15.00 4.71
C ALA A 48 0.29 15.41 3.35
N SER A 49 1.30 14.71 2.85
CA SER A 49 1.89 14.97 1.54
C SER A 49 1.30 14.10 0.42
N GLY A 50 0.29 13.29 0.70
CA GLY A 50 -0.30 12.36 -0.28
C GLY A 50 0.44 11.04 -0.47
N ALA A 51 1.55 10.82 0.23
CA ALA A 51 2.21 9.52 0.20
C ALA A 51 1.34 8.47 0.89
N GLN A 52 1.31 7.26 0.33
CA GLN A 52 0.47 6.17 0.80
C GLN A 52 1.31 4.95 1.18
N PHE A 53 0.96 4.34 2.31
CA PHE A 53 1.51 3.07 2.77
C PHE A 53 0.37 2.06 2.88
N LYS A 54 0.44 0.99 2.10
CA LYS A 54 -0.59 -0.05 2.07
C LYS A 54 -0.05 -1.35 2.65
N VAL A 55 -0.79 -1.92 3.59
CA VAL A 55 -0.47 -3.19 4.24
C VAL A 55 -1.67 -4.11 4.30
N ILE A 56 -1.45 -5.42 4.26
CA ILE A 56 -2.48 -6.43 4.53
C ILE A 56 -2.21 -7.13 5.86
N ASP A 57 -3.26 -7.54 6.56
CA ASP A 57 -3.16 -8.29 7.81
C ASP A 57 -2.65 -9.74 7.63
N TYR A 58 -2.66 -10.26 6.40
CA TYR A 58 -1.97 -11.50 6.05
C TYR A 58 -0.44 -11.33 6.11
N GLY A 59 0.18 -11.82 7.19
CA GLY A 59 1.63 -11.73 7.42
C GLY A 59 2.14 -10.30 7.63
N CYS A 60 1.25 -9.36 7.97
CA CYS A 60 1.52 -7.93 8.10
C CYS A 60 2.32 -7.38 6.91
N ARG A 61 1.93 -7.77 5.69
CA ARG A 61 2.72 -7.50 4.47
C ARG A 61 2.53 -6.09 3.97
N VAL A 62 3.62 -5.42 3.62
CA VAL A 62 3.60 -4.20 2.80
C VAL A 62 3.29 -4.57 1.35
N THR A 63 2.16 -4.09 0.82
CA THR A 63 1.79 -4.33 -0.58
C THR A 63 2.20 -3.20 -1.50
N ASN A 64 2.17 -1.95 -1.02
CA ASN A 64 2.52 -0.78 -1.82
C ASN A 64 3.07 0.35 -0.95
N ILE A 65 4.02 1.11 -1.49
CA ILE A 65 4.46 2.39 -0.95
C ILE A 65 4.41 3.41 -2.08
N MET A 66 3.37 4.23 -2.10
CA MET A 66 3.19 5.26 -3.11
C MET A 66 3.89 6.54 -2.65
N VAL A 67 4.88 7.01 -3.40
CA VAL A 67 5.60 8.28 -3.15
C VAL A 67 5.63 9.16 -4.39
N PRO A 68 5.59 10.50 -4.24
CA PRO A 68 5.73 11.40 -5.37
C PRO A 68 7.18 11.46 -5.84
N ASP A 69 7.38 11.52 -7.16
CA ASP A 69 8.66 11.90 -7.75
C ASP A 69 8.87 13.42 -7.74
N ARG A 70 9.92 13.90 -8.42
CA ARG A 70 10.26 15.33 -8.51
C ARG A 70 9.15 16.17 -9.16
N GLU A 71 8.32 15.58 -10.00
CA GLU A 71 7.21 16.24 -10.70
C GLU A 71 5.88 16.09 -9.93
N GLY A 72 5.91 15.45 -8.75
CA GLY A 72 4.73 15.17 -7.94
C GLY A 72 3.93 13.95 -8.39
N LYS A 73 4.44 13.17 -9.35
CA LYS A 73 3.76 11.98 -9.84
C LYS A 73 3.99 10.82 -8.88
N MET A 74 2.91 10.22 -8.40
CA MET A 74 2.95 9.08 -7.50
C MET A 74 3.42 7.81 -8.21
N ALA A 75 4.37 7.10 -7.61
CA ALA A 75 4.83 5.78 -8.05
C ALA A 75 4.92 4.82 -6.87
N ASP A 76 4.66 3.53 -7.12
CA ASP A 76 4.96 2.47 -6.16
C ASP A 76 6.45 2.16 -6.18
N VAL A 77 7.08 2.08 -5.01
CA VAL A 77 8.52 1.87 -4.85
C VAL A 77 8.88 0.54 -4.20
N VAL A 78 7.91 -0.35 -3.96
CA VAL A 78 8.17 -1.70 -3.46
C VAL A 78 7.76 -2.76 -4.48
N LEU A 79 8.40 -3.94 -4.37
CA LEU A 79 7.98 -5.13 -5.09
C LEU A 79 6.88 -5.85 -4.31
N GLY A 80 5.92 -6.40 -5.04
CA GLY A 80 4.82 -7.15 -4.47
C GLY A 80 3.99 -7.82 -5.54
N TYR A 81 2.90 -8.42 -5.11
CA TYR A 81 1.88 -8.97 -5.99
C TYR A 81 0.62 -8.11 -5.96
N GLU A 82 -0.18 -8.23 -7.02
CA GLU A 82 -1.45 -7.51 -7.17
C GLU A 82 -2.57 -8.11 -6.31
N ASN A 83 -2.54 -9.41 -6.03
CA ASN A 83 -3.63 -10.12 -5.36
C ASN A 83 -3.14 -11.08 -4.26
N LEU A 84 -4.06 -11.45 -3.35
CA LEU A 84 -3.77 -12.33 -2.21
C LEU A 84 -3.26 -13.71 -2.62
N LYS A 85 -3.85 -14.31 -3.66
CA LYS A 85 -3.49 -15.66 -4.11
C LYS A 85 -2.01 -15.76 -4.48
N ASP A 86 -1.47 -14.71 -5.09
CA ASP A 86 -0.06 -14.67 -5.46
C ASP A 86 0.86 -14.50 -4.23
N TYR A 87 0.42 -13.81 -3.17
CA TYR A 87 1.14 -13.83 -1.89
C TYR A 87 1.12 -15.21 -1.23
N GLU A 88 0.08 -16.02 -1.44
CA GLU A 88 -0.03 -17.38 -0.89
C GLU A 88 0.68 -18.44 -1.73
N THR A 89 0.83 -18.24 -3.04
CA THR A 89 1.28 -19.29 -3.98
C THR A 89 2.46 -18.90 -4.86
N GLY A 90 2.79 -17.61 -4.94
CA GLY A 90 3.85 -17.06 -5.78
C GLY A 90 5.25 -17.57 -5.42
N ALA A 91 6.17 -17.42 -6.37
CA ALA A 91 7.54 -17.91 -6.22
C ALA A 91 8.31 -17.21 -5.08
N GLU A 92 8.14 -15.90 -4.93
CA GLU A 92 8.75 -15.12 -3.86
C GLU A 92 7.81 -15.07 -2.65
N ARG A 93 8.30 -15.51 -1.49
CA ARG A 93 7.48 -15.72 -0.30
C ARG A 93 7.56 -14.56 0.69
N PHE A 94 8.54 -13.69 0.58
CA PHE A 94 8.87 -12.71 1.63
C PHE A 94 8.62 -11.25 1.23
N PHE A 95 8.06 -10.97 0.04
CA PHE A 95 7.71 -9.60 -0.33
C PHE A 95 6.84 -8.94 0.73
N GLY A 96 7.35 -7.82 1.23
CA GLY A 96 6.73 -6.97 2.24
C GLY A 96 6.46 -7.63 3.60
N ALA A 97 6.81 -8.89 3.81
CA ALA A 97 6.37 -9.66 4.97
C ALA A 97 7.08 -9.26 6.26
N LEU A 98 6.32 -9.26 7.36
CA LEU A 98 6.89 -9.24 8.70
C LEU A 98 7.47 -10.63 9.02
N LEU A 99 8.79 -10.71 9.20
CA LEU A 99 9.48 -11.98 9.43
C LEU A 99 9.62 -12.30 10.92
N GLY A 100 9.28 -13.52 11.33
CA GLY A 100 9.38 -13.98 12.72
C GLY A 100 9.13 -15.48 12.87
N ARG A 101 9.33 -16.08 14.06
CA ARG A 101 9.80 -15.49 15.33
C ARG A 101 11.30 -15.16 15.37
N TYR A 102 12.06 -15.63 14.39
CA TYR A 102 13.46 -15.29 14.19
C TYR A 102 13.68 -15.11 12.69
N ALA A 103 14.29 -14.01 12.28
CA ALA A 103 14.58 -13.75 10.88
C ALA A 103 15.98 -14.27 10.52
N ASN A 104 16.12 -14.75 9.28
CA ASN A 104 17.35 -15.35 8.76
C ASN A 104 17.66 -16.74 9.35
N ARG A 105 18.92 -17.17 9.31
CA ARG A 105 19.33 -18.56 9.52
C ARG A 105 19.67 -18.86 10.98
N ILE A 106 19.22 -20.01 11.46
CA ILE A 106 19.70 -20.67 12.67
C ILE A 106 20.52 -21.88 12.26
N ALA A 107 21.78 -21.94 12.68
CA ALA A 107 22.71 -22.99 12.25
C ALA A 107 22.21 -24.37 12.66
N GLY A 108 22.11 -25.29 11.69
CA GLY A 108 21.57 -26.63 11.92
C GLY A 108 20.13 -26.66 12.42
N GLY A 109 19.38 -25.56 12.32
CA GLY A 109 17.99 -25.46 12.77
C GLY A 109 17.79 -25.76 14.26
N ASN A 110 18.81 -25.62 15.09
CA ASN A 110 18.70 -25.90 16.52
C ASN A 110 19.44 -24.88 17.39
N PHE A 111 18.96 -24.71 18.61
CA PHE A 111 19.52 -23.78 19.59
C PHE A 111 19.19 -24.24 21.02
N MET A 112 19.81 -23.61 22.02
CA MET A 112 19.59 -23.90 23.43
C MET A 112 18.89 -22.71 24.10
N ILE A 113 17.86 -22.96 24.91
CA ILE A 113 17.29 -22.00 25.86
C ILE A 113 17.22 -22.71 27.21
N ASP A 114 17.75 -22.10 28.27
CA ASP A 114 17.73 -22.66 29.64
C ASP A 114 18.22 -24.11 29.73
N SER A 115 19.30 -24.42 29.00
CA SER A 115 19.87 -25.77 28.87
C SER A 115 18.95 -26.81 28.21
N VAL A 116 17.83 -26.40 27.64
CA VAL A 116 16.93 -27.23 26.83
C VAL A 116 17.26 -27.02 25.35
N ARG A 117 17.42 -28.13 24.61
CA ARG A 117 17.64 -28.10 23.17
C ARG A 117 16.31 -27.92 22.44
N HIS A 118 16.23 -26.94 21.56
CA HIS A 118 15.10 -26.71 20.66
C HIS A 118 15.51 -27.01 19.22
N GLN A 119 14.66 -27.75 18.53
CA GLN A 119 14.77 -28.04 17.11
C GLN A 119 13.64 -27.29 16.38
N LEU A 120 13.99 -26.56 15.32
CA LEU A 120 13.05 -25.94 14.39
C LEU A 120 12.45 -26.97 13.44
#